data_AF-A0A661E9M0-F1
#
_entry.id   AF-A0A661E9M0-F1
#
_cell.length_a   1.000
_cell.length_b   1.000
_cell.length_c   1.000
_cell.angle_alpha   90.00
_cell.angle_beta   90.00
_cell.angle_gamma   90.00
#
_symmetry.space_group_name_H-M   'P 1'
#
loop_
_entity.id
_entity.type
_entity.pdbx_description
1 polymer ?
#
loop_
_entity_poly.entity_id
_entity_poly.type
_entity_poly.pdbx_seq_one_letter_code
_entity_poly.pdbx_strand_id
1 'polypeptide(L)'
;GVDRLPRSRSVREFDHRFTAPLHGFDGAEDYYQQSSSKQYLAQINYPSLLISARDDPFLSASCFPGRDEVSNQLQLQYSRHGGHVSFMQKHPSGDYWAERRCVEFLRELPTN
;
A
#
# COMPACT_ATOMS: atom_id res chain seq x y z
N GLY A 1 -25.69 -17.85 -9.46
CA GLY A 1 -24.30 -18.29 -9.69
C GLY A 1 -23.34 -17.65 -8.71
N VAL A 2 -23.54 -17.89 -7.40
CA VAL A 2 -22.66 -17.41 -6.31
C VAL A 2 -22.09 -18.59 -5.50
N ASP A 3 -22.38 -19.82 -5.95
CA ASP A 3 -22.23 -21.06 -5.19
C ASP A 3 -20.86 -21.73 -5.36
N ARG A 4 -19.89 -21.02 -5.96
CA ARG A 4 -18.53 -21.51 -6.22
C ARG A 4 -17.45 -20.61 -5.64
N LEU A 5 -17.77 -19.78 -4.64
CA LEU A 5 -16.73 -19.11 -3.87
C LEU A 5 -16.10 -20.16 -2.93
N PRO A 6 -14.81 -20.51 -3.08
CA PRO A 6 -14.15 -21.40 -2.13
C PRO A 6 -14.28 -20.79 -0.75
N ARG A 7 -14.68 -21.60 0.26
CA ARG A 7 -14.67 -21.20 1.68
C ARG A 7 -13.22 -20.91 2.09
N SER A 8 -12.79 -19.69 1.80
CA SER A 8 -11.45 -19.20 2.09
C SER A 8 -11.50 -18.55 3.46
N ARG A 9 -10.57 -18.93 4.34
CA ARG A 9 -10.48 -18.42 5.71
C ARG A 9 -9.55 -17.20 5.82
N SER A 10 -8.91 -16.83 4.71
CA SER A 10 -8.04 -15.66 4.60
C SER A 10 -8.07 -15.07 3.20
N VAL A 11 -7.71 -13.79 3.07
CA VAL A 11 -7.53 -13.11 1.78
C VAL A 11 -6.46 -13.82 0.94
N ARG A 12 -5.36 -14.25 1.55
CA ARG A 12 -4.31 -15.02 0.86
C ARG A 12 -4.82 -16.33 0.25
N GLU A 13 -5.68 -17.06 0.96
CA GLU A 13 -6.27 -18.30 0.45
C GLU A 13 -7.25 -18.01 -0.70
N PHE A 14 -8.01 -16.92 -0.60
CA PHE A 14 -8.86 -16.45 -1.70
C PHE A 14 -8.01 -16.09 -2.92
N ASP A 15 -6.93 -15.34 -2.73
CA ASP A 15 -6.04 -14.96 -3.81
C ASP A 15 -5.37 -16.17 -4.44
N HIS A 16 -4.94 -17.15 -3.64
CA HIS A 16 -4.31 -18.37 -4.15
C HIS A 16 -5.28 -19.23 -4.96
N ARG A 17 -6.54 -19.36 -4.53
CA ARG A 17 -7.51 -20.27 -5.15
C ARG A 17 -8.34 -19.63 -6.26
N PHE A 18 -8.45 -18.31 -6.26
CA PHE A 18 -9.33 -17.58 -7.17
C PHE A 18 -8.57 -16.53 -7.97
N THR A 19 -8.00 -15.51 -7.31
CA THR A 19 -7.34 -14.39 -8.00
C THR A 19 -6.20 -14.87 -8.89
N ALA A 20 -5.26 -15.66 -8.35
CA ALA A 20 -4.08 -16.10 -9.07
C ALA A 20 -4.44 -16.97 -10.30
N PRO A 21 -5.22 -18.06 -10.19
CA PRO A 21 -5.61 -18.86 -11.36
C PRO A 21 -6.42 -18.09 -12.40
N LEU A 22 -7.31 -17.18 -11.96
CA LEU A 22 -8.12 -16.37 -12.87
C LEU A 22 -7.25 -15.45 -13.75
N HIS A 23 -6.13 -14.97 -13.20
CA HIS A 23 -5.23 -14.05 -13.86
C HIS A 23 -3.95 -14.71 -14.40
N GLY A 24 -3.86 -16.05 -14.37
CA GLY A 24 -2.74 -16.81 -14.94
C GLY A 24 -1.47 -16.82 -14.09
N PHE A 25 -1.57 -16.51 -12.79
CA PHE A 25 -0.47 -16.64 -11.84
C PHE A 25 -0.42 -18.05 -11.25
N ASP A 26 0.78 -18.50 -10.87
CA ASP A 26 1.01 -19.84 -10.30
C ASP A 26 0.47 -19.98 -8.86
N GLY A 27 0.16 -18.87 -8.20
CA GLY A 27 -0.44 -18.82 -6.88
C GLY A 27 -0.38 -17.42 -6.26
N ALA A 28 -0.84 -17.28 -5.01
CA ALA A 28 -0.84 -15.99 -4.32
C ALA A 28 0.55 -15.34 -4.22
N GLU A 29 1.63 -16.10 -3.94
CA GLU A 29 2.98 -15.52 -3.87
C GLU A 29 3.43 -14.98 -5.23
N ASP A 30 3.18 -15.74 -6.30
CA ASP A 30 3.53 -15.32 -7.66
C ASP A 30 2.73 -14.08 -8.08
N TYR A 31 1.43 -14.08 -7.77
CA TYR A 31 0.58 -12.91 -7.93
C TYR A 31 1.14 -11.69 -7.18
N TYR A 32 1.51 -11.83 -5.90
CA TYR A 32 2.05 -10.74 -5.10
C TYR A 32 3.43 -10.29 -5.59
N GLN A 33 4.30 -11.20 -6.01
CA GLN A 33 5.63 -10.86 -6.50
C GLN A 33 5.54 -10.05 -7.80
N GLN A 34 4.73 -10.50 -8.75
CA GLN A 34 4.60 -9.83 -10.05
C GLN A 34 3.78 -8.54 -9.96
N SER A 35 2.76 -8.51 -9.10
CA SER A 35 1.85 -7.36 -8.99
C SER A 35 2.29 -6.33 -7.95
N SER A 36 3.33 -6.59 -7.18
CA SER A 36 3.82 -5.65 -6.16
C SER A 36 4.56 -4.48 -6.78
N SER A 37 4.26 -3.28 -6.30
CA SER A 37 5.01 -2.06 -6.60
C SER A 37 6.37 -2.00 -5.88
N LYS A 38 6.59 -2.82 -4.84
CA LYS A 38 7.76 -2.75 -3.95
C LYS A 38 9.08 -2.78 -4.72
N GLN A 39 9.19 -3.64 -5.73
CA GLN A 39 10.40 -3.81 -6.54
C GLN A 39 10.78 -2.59 -7.38
N TYR A 40 9.86 -1.65 -7.58
CA TYR A 40 10.08 -0.44 -8.39
C TYR A 40 10.39 0.80 -7.55
N LEU A 41 10.22 0.74 -6.22
CA LEU A 41 10.39 1.91 -5.33
C LEU A 41 11.81 2.47 -5.32
N ALA A 42 12.80 1.61 -5.55
CA ALA A 42 14.21 2.00 -5.69
C ALA A 42 14.49 2.85 -6.95
N GLN A 43 13.62 2.79 -7.96
CA GLN A 43 13.81 3.46 -9.26
C GLN A 43 13.07 4.80 -9.37
N ILE A 44 12.40 5.25 -8.31
CA ILE A 44 11.70 6.53 -8.29
C ILE A 44 12.71 7.68 -8.39
N ASN A 45 12.65 8.47 -9.46
CA ASN A 45 13.60 9.56 -9.72
C ASN A 45 13.06 10.96 -9.39
N TYR A 46 11.79 11.05 -8.99
CA TYR A 46 11.14 12.31 -8.65
C TYR A 46 10.74 12.32 -7.18
N PRO A 47 10.81 13.49 -6.50
CA PRO A 47 10.31 13.62 -5.15
C PRO A 47 8.92 13.02 -5.01
N SER A 48 8.78 12.04 -4.13
CA SER A 48 7.54 11.28 -3.94
C SER A 48 7.29 11.02 -2.46
N LEU A 49 6.03 10.86 -2.07
CA LEU A 49 5.63 10.51 -0.72
C LEU A 49 4.82 9.20 -0.74
N LEU A 50 5.24 8.24 0.08
CA LEU A 50 4.49 7.00 0.34
C LEU A 50 3.97 7.03 1.77
N ILE A 51 2.64 7.00 1.91
CA ILE A 51 1.95 6.94 3.19
C ILE A 51 1.30 5.56 3.33
N SER A 52 1.50 4.89 4.46
CA SER A 52 0.83 3.60 4.77
C SER A 52 0.59 3.45 6.26
N ALA A 53 -0.42 2.67 6.64
CA ALA A 53 -0.75 2.41 8.05
C ALA A 53 -0.32 1.00 8.46
N ARG A 54 0.30 0.87 9.63
CA ARG A 54 0.82 -0.42 10.15
C ARG A 54 -0.28 -1.39 10.59
N ASP A 55 -1.48 -0.87 10.85
CA ASP A 55 -2.68 -1.63 11.22
C ASP A 55 -3.59 -1.94 10.02
N ASP A 56 -3.11 -1.73 8.77
CA ASP A 56 -3.85 -2.15 7.57
C ASP A 56 -3.93 -3.69 7.51
N PRO A 57 -5.14 -4.28 7.53
CA PRO A 57 -5.32 -5.73 7.52
C PRO A 57 -4.88 -6.41 6.20
N PHE A 58 -4.66 -5.64 5.14
CA PHE A 58 -4.17 -6.14 3.85
C PHE A 58 -2.64 -6.13 3.75
N LEU A 59 -1.96 -5.32 4.57
CA LEU A 59 -0.51 -5.18 4.50
C LEU A 59 0.17 -6.08 5.52
N SER A 60 1.09 -6.90 5.02
CA SER A 60 2.00 -7.67 5.87
C SER A 60 3.26 -6.85 6.19
N ALA A 61 4.07 -7.31 7.16
CA ALA A 61 5.29 -6.62 7.55
C ALA A 61 6.26 -6.36 6.37
N SER A 62 6.29 -7.25 5.37
CA SER A 62 7.12 -7.11 4.18
C SER A 62 6.69 -5.99 3.23
N CYS A 63 5.46 -5.48 3.36
CA CYS A 63 4.93 -4.37 2.57
C CYS A 63 5.51 -3.00 2.98
N PHE A 64 6.26 -2.94 4.08
CA PHE A 64 6.84 -1.71 4.61
C PHE A 64 8.36 -1.71 4.43
N PRO A 65 8.86 -1.30 3.25
CA PRO A 65 10.30 -1.29 2.97
C PRO A 65 11.08 -0.40 3.94
N GLY A 66 12.33 -0.79 4.20
CA GLY A 66 13.33 0.05 4.84
C GLY A 66 13.80 1.19 3.93
N ARG A 67 14.56 2.13 4.50
CA ARG A 67 15.12 3.25 3.74
C ARG A 67 16.13 2.79 2.69
N ASP A 68 16.83 1.70 2.97
CA ASP A 68 17.79 1.02 2.11
C ASP A 68 17.15 0.29 0.92
N GLU A 69 15.83 0.04 0.96
CA GLU A 69 15.09 -0.64 -0.11
C GLU A 69 14.43 0.34 -1.11
N VAL A 70 14.56 1.67 -0.91
CA VAL A 70 13.84 2.68 -1.71
C VAL A 70 14.74 3.81 -2.18
N SER A 71 14.28 4.54 -3.20
CA SER A 71 15.01 5.71 -3.72
C SER A 71 15.15 6.81 -2.67
N ASN A 72 16.25 7.56 -2.77
CA ASN A 72 16.43 8.75 -1.95
C ASN A 72 15.35 9.82 -2.18
N GLN A 73 14.72 9.80 -3.35
CA GLN A 73 13.62 10.69 -3.73
C GLN A 73 12.27 10.30 -3.12
N LEU A 74 12.14 9.09 -2.56
CA LEU A 74 10.91 8.62 -1.93
C LEU A 74 10.93 8.86 -0.42
N GLN A 75 10.02 9.66 0.10
CA GLN A 75 9.78 9.79 1.53
C GLN A 75 8.81 8.69 1.99
N LEU A 76 9.17 7.98 3.07
CA LEU A 76 8.33 6.93 3.66
C LEU A 76 7.68 7.44 4.94
N GLN A 77 6.35 7.32 5.04
CA GLN A 77 5.61 7.71 6.21
C GLN A 77 4.65 6.61 6.65
N TYR A 78 4.98 6.01 7.79
CA TYR A 78 4.20 4.91 8.36
C TYR A 78 3.47 5.38 9.62
N SER A 79 2.14 5.42 9.57
CA SER A 79 1.33 5.68 10.75
C SER A 79 1.14 4.39 11.55
N ARG A 80 1.05 4.52 12.89
CA ARG A 80 0.68 3.38 13.76
C ARG A 80 -0.77 2.95 13.55
N HIS A 81 -1.62 3.93 13.26
CA HIS A 81 -3.06 3.77 13.10
C HIS A 81 -3.54 4.50 11.85
N GLY A 82 -4.57 3.97 11.22
CA GLY A 82 -5.11 4.50 9.97
C GLY A 82 -5.77 3.45 9.09
N GLY A 83 -5.57 2.16 9.35
CA GLY A 83 -6.19 1.06 8.61
C GLY A 83 -6.00 1.16 7.10
N HIS A 84 -6.82 0.42 6.35
CA HIS A 84 -6.82 0.47 4.87
C HIS A 84 -7.47 1.75 4.31
N VAL A 85 -8.41 2.33 5.06
CA VAL A 85 -9.28 3.45 4.61
C VAL A 85 -9.38 4.60 5.62
N SER A 86 -8.77 4.49 6.80
CA SER A 86 -8.94 5.46 7.90
C SER A 86 -7.94 6.62 7.90
N PHE A 87 -7.25 6.87 6.77
CA PHE A 87 -6.76 8.23 6.48
C PHE A 87 -7.90 9.28 6.53
N MET A 88 -9.14 8.81 6.48
CA MET A 88 -10.38 9.55 6.70
C MET A 88 -10.70 9.91 8.16
N GLN A 89 -9.76 9.85 9.10
CA GLN A 89 -10.02 10.33 10.46
C GLN A 89 -10.27 11.85 10.41
N LYS A 90 -11.53 12.27 10.54
CA LYS A 90 -11.90 13.68 10.71
C LYS A 90 -11.15 14.19 11.93
N HIS A 91 -10.16 15.06 11.71
CA HIS A 91 -9.74 15.97 12.76
C HIS A 91 -10.97 16.80 13.18
N PRO A 92 -11.07 17.29 14.43
CA PRO A 92 -12.18 18.16 14.84
C PRO A 92 -12.38 19.40 13.94
N SER A 93 -11.35 19.81 13.19
CA SER A 93 -11.40 20.87 12.18
C SER A 93 -12.08 20.46 10.86
N GLY A 94 -12.34 19.17 10.64
CA GLY A 94 -12.91 18.64 9.40
C GLY A 94 -11.89 18.12 8.38
N ASP A 95 -10.59 18.27 8.63
CA ASP A 95 -9.53 17.89 7.67
C ASP A 95 -9.08 16.43 7.84
N TYR A 96 -8.73 15.80 6.72
CA TYR A 96 -8.13 14.48 6.68
C TYR A 96 -6.61 14.57 6.79
N TRP A 97 -6.03 13.81 7.72
CA TRP A 97 -4.59 13.89 8.00
C TRP A 97 -3.71 13.60 6.78
N ALA A 98 -4.04 12.57 5.99
CA ALA A 98 -3.23 12.22 4.82
C ALA A 98 -3.30 13.30 3.75
N GLU A 99 -4.45 13.93 3.54
CA GLU A 99 -4.60 15.03 2.59
C GLU A 99 -3.76 16.24 3.00
N ARG A 100 -3.83 16.62 4.29
CA ARG A 100 -2.99 17.68 4.84
C ARG A 100 -1.50 17.35 4.62
N ARG A 101 -1.09 16.12 4.89
CA ARG A 101 0.30 15.70 4.71
C ARG A 101 0.73 15.74 3.24
N CYS A 102 -0.13 15.33 2.31
CA CYS A 102 0.13 15.48 0.87
C CYS A 102 0.30 16.95 0.47
N VAL A 103 -0.53 17.86 0.98
CA VAL A 103 -0.40 19.30 0.72
C VAL A 103 0.90 19.86 1.28
N GLU A 104 1.28 19.47 2.50
CA GLU A 104 2.56 19.86 3.11
C GLU A 104 3.75 19.38 2.26
N PHE A 105 3.72 18.12 1.81
CA PHE A 105 4.75 17.57 0.93
C PHE A 105 4.87 18.36 -0.38
N LEU A 106 3.75 18.68 -1.03
CA LEU A 106 3.77 19.47 -2.27
C LEU A 106 4.35 20.88 -2.07
N ARG A 107 4.18 21.48 -0.88
CA ARG A 107 4.75 22.80 -0.54
C ARG A 107 6.24 22.76 -0.24
N GLU A 108 6.76 21.60 0.19
CA GLU A 108 8.20 21.39 0.42
C GLU A 108 8.97 21.20 -0.90
N LEU A 109 8.27 20.89 -2.00
CA LEU A 109 8.90 20.76 -3.31
C LEU A 109 9.44 22.11 -3.78
N PRO A 110 10.65 22.15 -4.35
CA PRO A 110 11.17 23.38 -4.92
C PRO A 110 10.23 23.87 -6.03
N THR A 111 9.80 25.13 -5.92
CA THR A 111 9.13 25.82 -7.02
C THR A 111 10.19 26.11 -8.08
N ASN A 112 10.03 25.53 -9.27
CA ASN A 112 10.79 25.93 -10.46
C ASN A 112 10.46 27.37 -10.87
#